data_AF-A0A9E0VNY1-F1
#
_entry.id   AF-A0A9E0VNY1-F1
#
_cell.length_a   1.000
_cell.length_b   1.000
_cell.length_c   1.000
_cell.angle_alpha   90.00
_cell.angle_beta   90.00
_cell.angle_gamma   90.00
#
_symmetry.space_group_name_H-M   'P 1'
#
loop_
_entity.id
_entity.type
_entity.pdbx_description
1 polymer ?
#
loop_
_entity_poly.entity_id
_entity_poly.type
_entity_poly.pdbx_seq_one_letter_code
_entity_poly.pdbx_strand_id
1 'polypeptide(L)' 'MKRRERYSKVLGWFKENVPVAETELKYDSPFGLIVAVILSAQCTDKRVNLVTPDLLKAYP' A
#
# COMPACT_ATOMS: atom_id res chain seq x y z
N MET A 1 -4.24 -15.25 -27.59
CA MET A 1 -4.34 -15.55 -26.15
C MET A 1 -5.66 -15.00 -25.62
N LYS A 2 -6.48 -15.83 -24.97
CA LYS A 2 -7.75 -15.41 -24.36
C LYS A 2 -7.49 -14.50 -23.15
N ARG A 3 -8.47 -13.67 -22.78
CA ARG A 3 -8.36 -12.77 -21.61
C ARG A 3 -7.95 -13.54 -20.34
N ARG A 4 -8.59 -14.68 -20.07
CA ARG A 4 -8.30 -15.55 -18.92
C ARG A 4 -6.83 -16.02 -18.88
N GLU A 5 -6.31 -16.50 -20.01
CA GLU A 5 -4.92 -16.97 -20.13
C GLU A 5 -3.91 -15.85 -19.83
N ARG A 6 -4.21 -14.61 -20.25
CA ARG A 6 -3.37 -13.44 -19.96
C ARG A 6 -3.27 -13.18 -18.46
N TYR A 7 -4.41 -13.12 -17.76
CA TYR A 7 -4.42 -12.88 -16.31
C TYR A 7 -3.72 -14.00 -15.55
N SER A 8 -3.94 -15.27 -15.92
CA SER A 8 -3.27 -16.39 -15.27
C SER A 8 -1.75 -16.31 -15.38
N LYS A 9 -1.21 -15.89 -16.53
CA LYS A 9 0.24 -15.68 -16.70
C LYS A 9 0.78 -14.53 -15.87
N VAL A 10 0.11 -13.36 -15.89
CA VAL A 10 0.56 -12.18 -15.12
C VAL A 10 0.53 -12.45 -13.62
N LEU A 11 -0.56 -13.03 -13.12
CA LEU A 11 -0.67 -13.37 -11.70
C LEU A 11 0.31 -14.48 -11.29
N GLY A 12 0.59 -15.44 -12.18
CA GLY A 12 1.62 -16.46 -11.95
C GLY A 12 3.00 -15.84 -11.74
N TRP A 13 3.39 -14.91 -12.62
CA TRP A 13 4.65 -14.19 -12.49
C TRP A 13 4.74 -13.42 -11.16
N PHE A 14 3.70 -12.69 -10.76
CA PHE A 14 3.71 -11.97 -9.48
C PHE A 14 3.80 -12.90 -8.27
N LYS A 15 3.11 -14.05 -8.28
CA LYS A 15 3.21 -15.03 -7.19
C LYS A 15 4.62 -15.59 -7.03
N GLU A 16 5.37 -15.76 -8.12
CA GLU A 16 6.73 -16.27 -8.10
C GLU A 16 7.77 -15.19 -7.74
N ASN A 17 7.60 -13.96 -8.26
CA ASN A 17 8.62 -12.91 -8.20
C ASN A 17 8.36 -11.86 -7.10
N VAL A 18 7.13 -11.76 -6.61
CA VAL A 18 6.69 -10.85 -5.54
C VAL A 18 5.84 -11.65 -4.53
N PRO A 19 6.45 -12.60 -3.79
CA PRO A 19 5.70 -13.58 -2.99
C PRO A 19 4.96 -12.98 -1.80
N VAL A 20 5.39 -11.81 -1.33
CA VAL A 20 4.77 -11.08 -0.21
C VAL A 20 4.34 -9.71 -0.72
N ALA A 21 3.02 -9.54 -0.89
CA ALA A 21 2.42 -8.28 -1.28
C ALA A 21 1.83 -7.59 -0.04
N GLU A 22 2.50 -6.54 0.41
CA GLU A 22 2.09 -5.70 1.55
C GLU A 22 2.00 -4.24 1.11
N THR A 23 1.34 -3.39 1.90
CA THR A 23 1.30 -1.95 1.65
C THR A 23 2.66 -1.32 1.96
N GLU A 24 3.06 -0.29 1.22
CA GLU A 24 4.25 0.50 1.54
C GLU A 24 3.96 1.60 2.58
N LEU A 25 2.70 1.82 2.95
CA LEU A 25 2.32 2.73 4.02
C LEU A 25 2.80 2.17 5.36
N LYS A 26 3.51 2.99 6.13
CA LYS A 26 3.94 2.66 7.49
C LYS A 26 2.84 3.04 8.48
N TYR A 27 2.46 2.10 9.32
CA TYR A 27 1.43 2.27 10.34
C TYR A 27 1.66 1.34 11.53
N ASP A 28 1.32 1.82 12.72
CA ASP A 28 1.43 1.04 13.96
C ASP A 28 0.06 0.68 14.56
N SER A 29 -1.03 1.14 13.93
CA SER A 29 -2.39 0.87 14.37
C SER A 29 -3.39 0.87 13.20
N PRO A 30 -4.53 0.16 13.31
CA PRO A 30 -5.59 0.22 12.29
C PRO A 30 -6.10 1.63 12.03
N PHE A 31 -6.19 2.48 13.07
CA PHE A 31 -6.59 3.88 12.93
C PHE A 31 -5.55 4.67 12.13
N GLY A 32 -4.27 4.53 12.46
CA GLY A 32 -3.17 5.17 11.72
C GLY A 32 -3.13 4.76 10.25
N LEU A 33 -3.43 3.49 9.94
CA LEU A 33 -3.54 3.02 8.56
C LEU A 33 -4.70 3.70 7.81
N ILE A 34 -5.87 3.85 8.43
CA ILE A 34 -7.01 4.54 7.81
C ILE A 34 -6.63 5.98 7.46
N VAL A 35 -5.99 6.70 8.38
CA VAL A 35 -5.50 8.06 8.14
C VAL A 35 -4.48 8.08 7.00
N ALA A 36 -3.51 7.17 7.01
CA ALA A 36 -2.49 7.06 5.96
C ALA A 36 -3.11 6.78 4.57
N VAL A 37 -4.13 5.92 4.50
CA VAL A 37 -4.84 5.60 3.25
C VAL A 37 -5.65 6.80 2.73
N ILE A 38 -6.28 7.58 3.61
CA ILE A 38 -6.98 8.80 3.20
C ILE A 38 -5.98 9.80 2.61
N LEU A 39 -4.80 9.97 3.23
CA LEU A 39 -3.75 10.88 2.77
C LEU A 39 -3.02 10.39 1.52
N SER A 40 -3.10 9.10 1.17
CA SER A 40 -2.44 8.55 -0.01
C SER A 40 -3.17 8.88 -1.32
N ALA A 41 -4.40 9.38 -1.26
CA ALA A 41 -5.13 9.82 -2.43
C ALA A 41 -4.34 10.87 -3.23
N GLN A 42 -3.97 10.53 -4.48
CA GLN A 42 -3.15 11.37 -5.36
C GLN A 42 -1.80 11.78 -4.75
N CYS A 43 -1.26 10.95 -3.85
CA CYS A 43 0.01 11.16 -3.16
C CYS A 43 0.87 9.90 -3.28
N THR A 44 2.16 10.02 -2.98
CA THR A 44 3.06 8.86 -2.92
C THR A 44 3.13 8.34 -1.49
N ASP A 45 3.20 7.02 -1.32
CA ASP A 45 3.36 6.40 0.01
C ASP A 45 4.61 6.93 0.74
N LYS A 46 5.68 7.22 -0.01
CA LYS A 46 6.87 7.91 0.51
C LYS A 46 6.55 9.25 1.17
N ARG A 47 5.71 10.09 0.54
CA ARG A 47 5.33 11.39 1.11
C ARG A 47 4.39 11.24 2.29
N VAL A 48 3.45 10.30 2.25
CA VAL A 48 2.56 10.00 3.38
C VAL A 48 3.38 9.55 4.59
N ASN A 49 4.32 8.63 4.40
CA ASN A 49 5.20 8.10 5.45
C ASN A 49 6.12 9.16 6.10
N LEU A 50 6.37 10.28 5.43
CA LEU A 50 7.11 11.42 6.00
C LEU A 50 6.24 12.29 6.91
N VAL A 51 4.92 12.30 6.71
CA VAL A 51 3.99 13.24 7.38
C VAL A 51 3.19 12.56 8.49
N THR A 52 2.82 11.29 8.32
CA THR A 52 1.95 10.57 9.26
C THR A 52 2.51 10.46 10.69
N PRO A 53 3.82 10.30 10.96
CA PRO A 53 4.31 10.17 12.33
C PRO A 53 4.07 11.44 13.17
N ASP A 54 4.40 12.61 12.62
CA ASP A 54 4.21 13.89 13.32
C ASP A 54 2.72 14.26 13.41
N LEU A 55 1.94 13.94 12.36
CA LEU A 55 0.50 14.16 12.37
C LEU A 55 -0.19 13.35 13.48
N LEU A 56 0.08 12.05 13.57
CA LEU A 56 -0.54 11.18 14.58
C LEU A 56 -0.04 11.48 15.99
N LYS A 57 1.19 11.98 16.14
CA LYS A 57 1.68 12.48 17.43
C LYS A 57 0.93 13.74 17.90
N ALA A 58 0.60 14.63 16.97
CA ALA A 58 -0.19 15.83 17.26
C ALA A 58 -1.67 15.52 17.50
N TYR A 59 -2.19 14.47 16.85
CA TYR A 59 -3.60 14.04 16.90
C TYR A 59 -3.68 12.52 17.12
N PRO A 60 -3.57 12.03 18.37
CA PRO A 60 -3.56 10.60 18.68
C PRO A 60 -4.91 9.91 18.48
#